data_AF-A0A0C9R1W5-F1
#
_entry.id   AF-A0A0C9R1W5-F1
#
_cell.length_a   1.000
_cell.length_b   1.000
_cell.length_c   1.000
_cell.angle_alpha   90.00
_cell.angle_beta   90.00
_cell.angle_gamma   90.00
#
_symmetry.space_group_name_H-M   'P 1'
#
loop_
_entity.id
_entity.type
_entity.pdbx_description
1 polymer ?
#
loop_
_entity_poly.entity_id
_entity_poly.type
_entity_poly.pdbx_seq_one_letter_code
_entity_poly.pdbx_strand_id
1 'polypeptide(L)'
;EQFCKQLKPVLADVLTQLAELFVLELCLSSLGHILTTYPLNARQVDQLQARYEHLLANLRVNAVAVVDGFDFNDRVLGSTLGCYDGRVYERLMAEARKSPLNQESVNSTFHTHLKPLMQGKL
;
A
#
# COMPACT_ATOMS: atom_id res chain seq x y z
N GLU A 1 12.87 12.89 22.93
CA GLU A 1 12.04 14.07 23.31
C GLU A 1 12.33 15.38 22.56
N GLN A 2 13.53 15.68 22.06
CA GLN A 2 13.81 16.96 21.38
C GLN A 2 13.03 17.17 20.07
N PHE A 3 12.78 16.10 19.30
CA PHE A 3 12.17 16.16 17.97
C PHE A 3 10.77 16.80 17.94
N CYS A 4 9.95 16.58 18.96
CA CYS A 4 8.55 17.03 18.98
C CYS A 4 8.34 18.42 19.60
N LYS A 5 9.36 19.00 20.27
CA LYS A 5 9.20 20.26 21.03
C LYS A 5 8.94 21.49 20.15
N GLN A 6 9.24 21.41 18.86
CA GLN A 6 9.07 22.50 17.89
C GLN A 6 7.86 22.31 16.98
N LEU A 7 7.15 21.18 17.09
CA LEU A 7 6.05 20.83 16.22
C LEU A 7 4.71 21.19 16.85
N LYS A 8 3.70 21.42 15.99
CA LYS A 8 2.31 21.49 16.45
C LYS A 8 1.96 20.18 17.15
N PRO A 9 1.23 20.21 18.29
CA PRO A 9 0.98 19.01 19.10
C PRO A 9 0.35 17.86 18.30
N VAL A 10 -0.59 18.17 17.40
CA VAL A 10 -1.25 17.18 16.54
C VAL A 10 -0.27 16.53 15.55
N LEU A 11 0.64 17.31 14.97
CA LEU A 11 1.65 16.78 14.05
C LEU A 11 2.68 15.93 14.79
N ALA A 12 3.09 16.38 15.98
CA ALA A 12 3.99 15.62 16.85
C ALA A 12 3.42 14.24 17.21
N ASP A 13 2.12 14.17 17.52
CA ASP A 13 1.44 12.92 17.84
C ASP A 13 1.47 11.93 16.66
N VAL A 14 1.05 12.37 15.45
CA VAL A 14 1.06 11.52 14.25
C VAL A 14 2.47 11.03 13.91
N LEU A 15 3.47 11.90 13.97
CA LEU A 15 4.87 11.52 13.69
C LEU A 15 5.43 10.57 14.76
N THR A 16 5.02 10.74 16.02
CA THR A 16 5.41 9.82 17.10
C THR A 16 4.81 8.44 16.88
N GLN A 17 3.52 8.37 16.49
CA GLN A 17 2.86 7.11 16.15
C GLN A 17 3.55 6.40 14.97
N LEU A 18 3.92 7.14 13.92
CA LEU A 18 4.65 6.58 12.77
C LEU A 18 6.05 6.05 13.16
N ALA A 19 6.79 6.80 13.97
CA ALA A 19 8.10 6.39 14.44
C ALA A 19 8.01 5.14 15.33
N GLU A 20 7.03 5.09 16.23
CA GLU A 20 6.78 3.94 17.09
C GLU A 20 6.37 2.71 16.27
N LEU A 21 5.46 2.89 15.30
CA LEU A 21 5.03 1.82 14.40
C LEU A 21 6.20 1.23 13.61
N PHE A 22 7.09 2.09 13.09
CA PHE A 22 8.31 1.67 12.39
C PHE A 22 9.24 0.84 13.28
N VAL A 23 9.49 1.28 14.52
CA VAL A 23 10.34 0.55 15.45
C VAL A 23 9.73 -0.81 15.81
N LEU A 24 8.42 -0.85 16.08
CA LEU A 24 7.72 -2.09 16.42
C LEU A 24 7.70 -3.07 15.25
N GLU A 25 7.43 -2.62 14.03
CA GLU A 25 7.52 -3.44 12.82
C GLU A 25 8.94 -4.04 12.69
N LEU A 26 9.97 -3.21 12.78
CA LEU A 26 11.36 -3.65 12.67
C LEU A 26 11.70 -4.69 13.75
N CYS A 27 11.26 -4.47 14.99
CA CYS A 27 11.45 -5.41 16.10
C CYS A 27 10.74 -6.74 15.85
N LEU A 28 9.48 -6.72 15.43
CA LEU A 28 8.69 -7.93 15.18
C LEU A 28 9.22 -8.70 13.96
N SER A 29 9.57 -8.00 12.89
CA SER A 29 10.18 -8.58 11.68
C SER A 29 11.57 -9.17 11.95
N SER A 30 12.30 -8.64 12.93
CA SER A 30 13.64 -9.10 13.32
C SER A 30 13.64 -9.95 14.61
N LEU A 31 12.47 -10.40 15.08
CA LEU A 31 12.32 -10.99 16.42
C LEU A 31 13.25 -12.19 16.64
N GLY A 32 13.42 -13.03 15.63
CA GLY A 32 14.31 -14.19 15.70
C GLY A 32 15.76 -13.81 16.05
N HIS A 33 16.29 -12.74 15.47
CA HIS A 33 17.64 -12.24 15.78
C HIS A 33 17.71 -11.52 17.14
N ILE A 34 16.66 -10.80 17.50
CA ILE A 34 16.59 -10.14 18.82
C ILE A 34 16.62 -11.18 19.92
N LEU A 35 15.88 -12.28 19.79
CA LEU A 35 15.82 -13.36 20.78
C LEU A 35 17.15 -14.08 20.99
N THR A 36 18.08 -14.05 20.04
CA THR A 36 19.42 -14.64 20.23
C THR A 36 20.35 -13.75 21.06
N THR A 37 20.08 -12.44 21.11
CA THR A 37 20.95 -11.44 21.75
C THR A 37 20.34 -10.88 23.03
N TYR A 38 19.02 -10.76 23.08
CA TYR A 38 18.24 -10.20 24.18
C TYR A 38 17.15 -11.18 24.63
N PRO A 39 17.09 -11.53 25.93
CA PRO A 39 16.07 -12.44 26.45
C PRO A 39 14.73 -11.71 26.59
N LEU A 40 13.93 -11.72 25.52
CA LEU A 40 12.50 -11.39 25.61
C LEU A 40 11.71 -12.65 25.95
N ASN A 41 10.76 -12.55 26.87
CA ASN A 41 9.83 -13.63 27.14
C ASN A 41 8.59 -13.53 26.25
N ALA A 42 7.82 -14.62 26.14
CA ALA A 42 6.62 -14.69 25.30
C ALA A 42 5.62 -13.56 25.58
N ARG A 43 5.39 -13.23 26.86
CA ARG A 43 4.48 -12.15 27.25
C ARG A 43 4.93 -10.78 26.73
N GLN A 44 6.24 -10.50 26.73
CA GLN A 44 6.76 -9.26 26.17
C GLN A 44 6.57 -9.19 24.65
N VAL A 45 6.74 -10.32 23.96
CA VAL A 45 6.46 -10.42 22.52
C VAL A 45 4.98 -10.15 22.24
N ASP A 46 4.08 -10.79 23.00
CA ASP A 46 2.64 -10.56 22.88
C ASP A 46 2.26 -9.09 23.12
N GLN A 47 2.92 -8.43 24.08
CA GLN A 47 2.73 -7.00 24.35
C GLN A 47 3.21 -6.10 23.19
N LEU A 48 4.34 -6.44 22.56
CA LEU A 48 4.83 -5.71 21.38
C LEU A 48 3.84 -5.84 20.22
N GLN A 49 3.33 -7.06 19.97
CA GLN A 49 2.35 -7.30 18.92
C GLN A 49 1.03 -6.56 19.20
N ALA A 50 0.50 -6.65 20.42
CA ALA A 50 -0.71 -5.93 20.80
C ALA A 50 -0.55 -4.40 20.67
N ARG A 51 0.62 -3.86 21.02
CA ARG A 51 0.92 -2.43 20.85
C ARG A 51 0.97 -2.03 19.37
N TYR A 52 1.59 -2.85 18.53
CA TYR A 52 1.66 -2.65 17.09
C TYR A 52 0.26 -2.60 16.45
N GLU A 53 -0.60 -3.59 16.77
CA GLU A 53 -1.98 -3.65 16.28
C GLU A 53 -2.82 -2.46 16.77
N HIS A 54 -2.64 -2.03 18.01
CA HIS A 54 -3.32 -0.86 18.55
C HIS A 54 -2.90 0.43 17.84
N LEU A 55 -1.61 0.60 17.55
CA LEU A 55 -1.11 1.76 16.80
C LEU A 55 -1.62 1.78 15.36
N LEU A 56 -1.71 0.63 14.68
CA LEU A 56 -2.31 0.54 13.35
C LEU A 56 -3.77 1.03 13.37
N ALA A 57 -4.55 0.60 14.37
CA ALA A 57 -5.94 1.03 14.53
C ALA A 57 -6.05 2.55 14.77
N ASN A 58 -5.16 3.11 15.60
CA ASN A 58 -5.15 4.54 15.91
C ASN A 58 -4.69 5.39 14.70
N LEU A 59 -3.64 4.96 13.99
CA LEU A 59 -3.09 5.69 12.85
C LEU A 59 -4.03 5.67 11.64
N ARG A 60 -4.88 4.64 11.51
CA ARG A 60 -5.80 4.43 10.38
C ARG A 60 -6.59 5.69 10.01
N VAL A 61 -7.08 6.46 10.98
CA VAL A 61 -7.89 7.67 10.71
C VAL A 61 -7.10 8.78 10.02
N ASN A 62 -5.78 8.80 10.21
CA ASN A 62 -4.87 9.77 9.62
C ASN A 62 -4.13 9.24 8.38
N ALA A 63 -4.25 7.95 8.06
CA ALA A 63 -3.44 7.30 7.03
C ALA A 63 -3.54 7.99 5.65
N VAL A 64 -4.75 8.36 5.22
CA VAL A 64 -4.97 9.09 3.96
C VAL A 64 -4.35 10.48 4.01
N ALA A 65 -4.57 11.23 5.09
CA ALA A 65 -4.01 12.57 5.26
C ALA A 65 -2.47 12.58 5.31
N VAL A 66 -1.86 11.53 5.85
CA VAL A 66 -0.40 11.36 5.87
C VAL A 66 0.16 11.21 4.44
N VAL A 67 -0.47 10.38 3.61
CA VAL A 67 -0.02 10.21 2.21
C VAL A 67 -0.36 11.41 1.33
N ASP A 68 -1.48 12.09 1.60
CA ASP A 68 -1.83 13.36 0.95
C ASP A 68 -0.82 14.46 1.29
N GLY A 69 -0.20 14.41 2.46
CA GLY A 69 0.86 15.33 2.88
C GLY A 69 2.12 15.28 2.02
N PHE A 70 2.29 14.27 1.17
CA PHE A 70 3.35 14.24 0.16
C PHE A 70 3.05 15.11 -1.07
N ASP A 71 1.80 15.55 -1.24
CA ASP A 71 1.35 16.46 -2.30
C ASP A 71 1.73 15.99 -3.72
N PHE A 72 1.61 14.68 -3.96
CA PHE A 72 1.86 14.11 -5.29
C PHE A 72 0.69 14.38 -6.22
N ASN A 73 0.96 15.08 -7.32
CA ASN A 73 -0.01 15.23 -8.40
C ASN A 73 -0.27 13.88 -9.10
N ASP A 74 -1.51 13.60 -9.48
CA ASP A 74 -1.92 12.40 -10.23
C ASP A 74 -1.02 12.11 -11.44
N ARG A 75 -0.53 13.15 -12.14
CA ARG A 75 0.37 13.00 -13.29
C ARG A 75 1.74 12.44 -12.90
N VAL A 76 2.25 12.80 -11.73
CA VAL A 76 3.52 12.31 -11.19
C VAL A 76 3.33 10.93 -10.59
N LEU A 77 2.23 10.72 -9.86
CA LEU A 77 1.91 9.44 -9.23
C LEU A 77 1.65 8.34 -10.27
N GLY A 78 1.01 8.67 -11.40
CA GLY A 78 0.80 7.75 -12.51
C GLY A 78 -0.02 6.50 -12.17
N SER A 79 -0.81 6.56 -11.08
CA SER A 79 -1.56 5.41 -10.57
C SER A 79 -3.05 5.65 -10.69
N THR A 80 -3.73 4.80 -11.46
CA THR A 80 -5.19 4.81 -11.58
C THR A 80 -5.87 4.41 -10.27
N LEU A 81 -5.26 3.51 -9.50
CA LEU A 81 -5.73 3.10 -8.17
C LEU A 81 -5.51 4.19 -7.12
N GLY A 82 -4.42 4.94 -7.25
CA GLY A 82 -4.04 6.03 -6.34
C GLY A 82 -4.59 7.40 -6.73
N CYS A 83 -5.64 7.47 -7.55
CA CYS A 83 -6.19 8.75 -7.98
C CYS A 83 -6.72 9.58 -6.80
N TYR A 84 -6.35 10.86 -6.75
CA TYR A 84 -6.70 11.76 -5.65
C TYR A 84 -8.22 11.94 -5.47
N ASP A 85 -8.99 11.93 -6.57
CA ASP A 85 -10.44 12.11 -6.54
C ASP A 85 -11.23 10.86 -6.09
N GLY A 86 -10.54 9.75 -5.85
CA GLY A 86 -11.16 8.48 -5.43
C GLY A 86 -12.02 7.80 -6.50
N ARG A 87 -12.05 8.30 -7.74
CA ARG A 87 -12.87 7.75 -8.85
C ARG A 87 -12.18 6.58 -9.55
N VAL A 88 -11.79 5.59 -8.75
CA VAL A 88 -10.92 4.49 -9.16
C VAL A 88 -11.55 3.65 -10.27
N TYR A 89 -12.82 3.26 -10.12
CA TYR A 89 -13.46 2.31 -11.04
C TYR A 89 -13.66 2.88 -12.44
N GLU A 90 -14.12 4.13 -12.55
CA GLU A 90 -14.33 4.80 -13.84
C GLU A 90 -12.99 5.03 -14.55
N ARG A 91 -11.96 5.44 -13.80
CA ARG A 91 -10.62 5.63 -14.36
C ARG A 91 -10.00 4.30 -14.80
N LEU A 92 -10.14 3.22 -14.03
CA LEU A 92 -9.68 1.89 -14.42
C LEU A 92 -10.31 1.42 -15.74
N MET A 93 -11.63 1.59 -15.88
CA MET A 93 -12.32 1.26 -17.12
C MET A 93 -11.84 2.12 -18.29
N ALA A 94 -11.66 3.43 -18.07
CA ALA A 94 -11.15 4.34 -19.09
C ALA A 94 -9.72 3.98 -19.52
N GLU A 95 -8.82 3.66 -18.58
CA GLU A 95 -7.46 3.24 -18.88
C GLU A 95 -7.42 1.88 -19.60
N ALA A 96 -8.23 0.91 -19.17
CA ALA A 96 -8.31 -0.39 -19.85
C ALA A 96 -8.70 -0.24 -21.33
N ARG A 97 -9.64 0.66 -21.65
CA ARG A 97 -10.07 0.92 -23.04
C ARG A 97 -8.98 1.54 -23.92
N LYS A 98 -7.98 2.20 -23.34
CA LYS A 98 -6.84 2.76 -24.09
C LYS A 98 -5.85 1.69 -24.56
N SER A 99 -5.93 0.47 -24.01
CA SER A 99 -5.04 -0.62 -24.40
C SER A 99 -5.15 -0.88 -25.92
N PRO A 100 -4.01 -1.05 -26.63
CA PRO A 100 -4.00 -1.44 -28.04
C PRO A 100 -4.76 -2.75 -28.31
N LEU A 101 -4.79 -3.66 -27.32
CA LEU A 101 -5.50 -4.94 -27.44
C LEU A 101 -7.03 -4.79 -27.51
N ASN A 102 -7.55 -3.65 -27.04
CA ASN A 102 -8.99 -3.38 -27.00
C ASN A 102 -9.46 -2.49 -28.18
N GLN A 103 -8.60 -2.22 -29.16
CA GLN A 103 -8.96 -1.43 -30.35
C GLN A 103 -9.78 -2.22 -31.36
N GLU A 104 -9.64 -3.55 -31.35
CA GLU A 104 -10.40 -4.47 -32.18
C GLU A 104 -11.41 -5.23 -31.32
N SER A 105 -12.65 -5.37 -31.80
CA SER A 105 -13.68 -6.18 -31.12
C SER A 105 -13.35 -7.68 -31.13
N VAL A 106 -12.67 -8.13 -32.18
CA VAL A 106 -12.10 -9.48 -32.31
C VAL A 106 -10.67 -9.31 -32.79
N ASN A 107 -9.72 -9.72 -31.96
CA ASN A 107 -8.30 -9.61 -32.29
C ASN A 107 -7.95 -10.43 -33.55
N SER A 108 -7.12 -9.87 -34.44
CA SER A 108 -6.62 -10.58 -35.64
C SER A 108 -6.08 -12.01 -35.40
N THR A 109 -5.44 -12.26 -34.26
CA THR A 109 -4.94 -13.58 -33.80
C THR A 109 -6.05 -14.63 -33.74
N PHE A 110 -7.29 -14.22 -33.49
CA PHE A 110 -8.44 -15.11 -33.53
C PHE A 110 -8.62 -15.73 -34.91
N HIS A 111 -8.50 -14.93 -35.98
CA HIS A 111 -8.71 -15.39 -37.33
C HIS A 111 -7.57 -16.27 -37.84
N THR A 112 -6.32 -15.96 -37.47
CA THR A 112 -5.13 -16.66 -37.96
C THR A 112 -4.83 -17.94 -37.19
N HIS A 113 -5.10 -18.00 -35.88
CA HIS A 113 -4.69 -19.14 -35.04
C HIS A 113 -5.87 -19.83 -34.34
N LEU A 114 -6.72 -19.08 -33.61
CA LEU A 114 -7.77 -19.70 -32.79
C LEU A 114 -8.89 -20.31 -33.64
N LYS A 115 -9.34 -19.62 -34.69
CA LYS A 115 -10.46 -20.08 -35.54
C LYS A 115 -10.12 -21.36 -36.31
N PRO A 116 -8.94 -21.52 -36.97
CA PRO A 116 -8.55 -22.79 -37.58
C PRO A 116 -8.44 -23.94 -36.56
N LEU A 117 -7.85 -23.67 -35.39
CA LEU A 117 -7.73 -24.64 -34.29
C LEU A 117 -9.11 -25.14 -33.83
N MET A 118 -10.03 -24.22 -33.54
CA MET A 118 -11.38 -24.55 -33.08
C MET A 118 -12.22 -25.29 -34.14
N GLN A 119 -11.89 -25.13 -35.42
CA GLN A 119 -12.55 -25.82 -36.53
C GLN A 119 -11.91 -27.18 -36.87
N GLY A 120 -10.85 -27.59 -36.16
CA GLY A 120 -10.10 -28.81 -36.48
C GLY A 120 -9.41 -28.76 -37.84
N LYS A 121 -9.08 -27.56 -38.34
CA LYS A 121 -8.45 -27.32 -39.65
C LYS A 121 -6.95 -27.03 -39.54
N LEU A 122 -6.31 -27.61 -38.52
CA LEU A 122 -4.85 -27.59 -38.37
C LEU A 122 -4.22 -28.77 -39.10
#